data_AF-A0A1G5HUI3-F1
#
_entry.id   AF-A0A1G5HUI3-F1
#
_cell.length_a   1.000
_cell.length_b   1.000
_cell.length_c   1.000
_cell.angle_alpha   90.00
_cell.angle_beta   90.00
_cell.angle_gamma   90.00
#
_symmetry.space_group_name_H-M   'P 1'
#
loop_
_entity.id
_entity.type
_entity.pdbx_description
1 polymer ?
#
loop_
_entity_poly.entity_id
_entity_poly.type
_entity_poly.pdbx_seq_one_letter_code
_entity_poly.pdbx_strand_id
1 'polypeptide(L)'
;MDYADCKREMVETIEAYLICLDQNLRMLNLLQVYEVLTIEQEKNLSKKTKQIRKTVNALKKRLEFKKDTNYLYICINEILEVFLEVKNNEEELIDILETKAQFPHATSTKLFIEYCICELGIRMFMGFKDRRRFILLGYKLYDKIEGIKS
;
A
#
# COMPACT_ATOMS: atom_id res chain seq x y z
N MET A 1 -8.02 2.71 24.41
CA MET A 1 -8.41 2.95 23.00
C MET A 1 -9.73 2.27 22.76
N ASP A 2 -10.72 3.05 22.36
CA ASP A 2 -12.07 2.53 22.11
C ASP A 2 -12.21 2.02 20.66
N TYR A 3 -13.38 1.46 20.35
CA TYR A 3 -13.69 0.95 19.01
C TYR A 3 -13.58 2.05 17.93
N ALA A 4 -14.02 3.26 18.26
CA ALA A 4 -14.11 4.36 17.31
C ALA A 4 -12.72 4.88 16.93
N ASP A 5 -11.82 5.00 17.91
CA ASP A 5 -10.41 5.35 17.66
C ASP A 5 -9.73 4.34 16.73
N CYS A 6 -9.91 3.05 17.02
CA CYS A 6 -9.29 1.97 16.26
C CYS A 6 -9.81 1.93 14.83
N LYS A 7 -11.15 2.00 14.66
CA LYS A 7 -11.78 2.08 13.33
C LYS A 7 -11.31 3.31 12.55
N ARG A 8 -11.24 4.49 13.19
CA ARG A 8 -10.78 5.72 12.55
C ARG A 8 -9.36 5.55 12.00
N GLU A 9 -8.45 5.04 12.83
CA GLU A 9 -7.06 4.80 12.44
C GLU A 9 -6.93 3.82 11.27
N MET A 10 -7.73 2.74 11.28
CA MET A 10 -7.78 1.79 10.17
C MET A 10 -8.28 2.43 8.87
N VAL A 11 -9.33 3.25 8.95
CA VAL A 11 -9.92 3.93 7.79
C VAL A 11 -8.95 4.97 7.21
N GLU A 12 -8.35 5.81 8.06
CA GLU A 12 -7.37 6.82 7.62
C GLU A 12 -6.20 6.17 6.88
N THR A 13 -5.69 5.05 7.40
CA THR A 13 -4.59 4.34 6.76
C THR A 13 -5.01 3.69 5.44
N ILE A 14 -6.19 3.09 5.39
CA ILE A 14 -6.77 2.55 4.14
C ILE A 14 -6.91 3.65 3.08
N GLU A 15 -7.36 4.84 3.46
CA GLU A 15 -7.51 5.98 2.54
C GLU A 15 -6.17 6.47 2.02
N ALA A 16 -5.14 6.54 2.87
CA ALA A 16 -3.78 6.86 2.44
C ALA A 16 -3.26 5.84 1.41
N TYR A 17 -3.47 4.55 1.65
CA TYR A 17 -3.05 3.50 0.71
C TYR A 17 -3.83 3.53 -0.61
N LEU A 18 -5.11 3.90 -0.61
CA LEU A 18 -5.87 4.12 -1.86
C LEU A 18 -5.26 5.25 -2.69
N ILE A 19 -4.80 6.32 -2.05
CA ILE A 19 -4.10 7.42 -2.72
C ILE A 19 -2.78 6.92 -3.33
N CYS A 20 -1.98 6.16 -2.57
CA CYS A 20 -0.73 5.57 -3.08
C CYS A 20 -0.97 4.66 -4.29
N LEU A 21 -2.00 3.82 -4.25
CA LEU A 21 -2.37 2.95 -5.38
C LEU A 21 -2.77 3.76 -6.63
N ASP A 22 -3.52 4.85 -6.46
CA ASP A 22 -3.88 5.74 -7.57
C ASP A 22 -2.66 6.48 -8.13
N GLN A 23 -1.72 6.88 -7.26
CA GLN A 23 -0.44 7.45 -7.68
C GLN A 23 0.43 6.43 -8.42
N ASN A 24 0.46 5.18 -7.98
CA ASN A 24 1.21 4.11 -8.65
C ASN A 24 0.66 3.87 -10.07
N LEU A 25 -0.66 3.82 -10.24
CA LEU A 25 -1.26 3.70 -11.58
C LEU A 25 -0.88 4.87 -12.51
N ARG A 26 -0.83 6.10 -11.98
CA ARG A 26 -0.38 7.27 -12.77
C ARG A 26 1.10 7.18 -13.10
N MET A 27 1.93 6.77 -12.15
CA MET A 27 3.37 6.59 -12.33
C MET A 27 3.66 5.54 -13.40
N LEU A 28 2.99 4.39 -13.37
CA LEU A 28 3.12 3.33 -14.36
C LEU A 28 2.77 3.81 -15.78
N ASN A 29 1.67 4.56 -15.92
CA ASN A 29 1.29 5.16 -17.20
C ASN A 29 2.34 6.13 -17.72
N LEU A 30 2.85 7.03 -16.86
CA LEU A 30 3.91 7.96 -17.24
C LEU A 30 5.19 7.22 -17.66
N LEU A 31 5.63 6.24 -16.88
CA LEU A 31 6.81 5.45 -17.21
C LEU A 31 6.67 4.70 -18.54
N GLN A 32 5.46 4.28 -18.92
CA GLN A 32 5.20 3.72 -20.24
C GLN A 32 5.26 4.78 -21.34
N VAL A 33 4.67 5.96 -21.13
CA VAL A 33 4.70 7.09 -22.10
C VAL A 33 6.13 7.55 -22.38
N TYR A 34 7.01 7.53 -21.37
CA TYR A 34 8.43 7.83 -21.51
C TYR A 34 9.28 6.64 -21.96
N GLU A 35 8.64 5.54 -22.39
CA GLU A 35 9.28 4.31 -22.89
C GLU A 35 10.26 3.65 -21.90
N VAL A 36 10.09 3.93 -20.60
CA VAL A 36 10.85 3.29 -19.52
C VAL A 36 10.33 1.87 -19.30
N LEU A 37 9.01 1.72 -19.24
CA LEU A 37 8.33 0.42 -19.15
C LEU A 37 7.87 -0.04 -20.53
N THR A 38 7.98 -1.35 -20.76
CA THR A 38 7.27 -1.97 -21.88
C THR A 38 5.76 -1.96 -21.62
N ILE A 39 4.97 -2.09 -22.69
CA ILE A 39 3.51 -2.22 -22.59
C ILE A 39 3.11 -3.42 -21.71
N GLU A 40 3.88 -4.51 -21.76
CA GLU A 40 3.61 -5.70 -20.95
C GLU A 40 3.90 -5.46 -19.46
N GLN A 41 5.03 -4.81 -19.14
CA GLN A 41 5.38 -4.45 -17.77
C GLN A 41 4.35 -3.51 -17.15
N GLU A 42 3.96 -2.45 -17.87
CA GLU A 42 2.89 -1.53 -17.45
C GLU A 42 1.60 -2.31 -17.17
N LYS A 43 1.14 -3.14 -18.11
CA LYS A 43 -0.09 -3.91 -17.95
C LYS A 43 -0.06 -4.84 -16.74
N ASN A 44 1.06 -5.54 -16.51
CA ASN A 44 1.19 -6.47 -15.40
C ASN A 44 1.13 -5.75 -14.05
N LEU A 45 1.94 -4.70 -13.87
CA LEU A 45 1.99 -3.91 -12.63
C LEU A 45 0.67 -3.16 -12.40
N SER A 46 0.05 -2.62 -13.45
CA SER A 46 -1.26 -1.97 -13.38
C SER A 46 -2.36 -2.96 -12.99
N LYS A 47 -2.30 -4.19 -13.48
CA LYS A 47 -3.26 -5.25 -13.10
C LYS A 47 -3.13 -5.60 -11.62
N LYS A 48 -1.91 -5.83 -11.13
CA LYS A 48 -1.63 -6.09 -9.70
C LYS A 48 -2.13 -4.93 -8.83
N THR A 49 -1.76 -3.70 -9.18
CA THR A 49 -2.19 -2.48 -8.46
C THR A 49 -3.71 -2.34 -8.42
N LYS A 50 -4.41 -2.60 -9.54
CA LYS A 50 -5.89 -2.57 -9.59
C LYS A 50 -6.52 -3.67 -8.75
N GLN A 51 -5.90 -4.85 -8.65
CA GLN A 51 -6.39 -5.93 -7.80
C GLN A 51 -6.26 -5.56 -6.33
N ILE A 52 -5.10 -5.06 -5.90
CA ILE A 52 -4.89 -4.58 -4.54
C ILE A 52 -5.92 -3.50 -4.19
N ARG A 53 -6.13 -2.52 -5.10
CA ARG A 53 -7.14 -1.47 -4.93
C ARG A 53 -8.55 -2.00 -4.73
N LYS A 54 -8.93 -3.09 -5.41
CA LYS A 54 -10.24 -3.74 -5.20
C LYS A 54 -10.33 -4.33 -3.79
N THR A 55 -9.28 -5.01 -3.33
CA THR A 55 -9.19 -5.56 -1.96
C THR A 55 -9.30 -4.46 -0.91
N VAL A 56 -8.55 -3.36 -1.07
CA VAL A 56 -8.58 -2.21 -0.14
C VAL A 56 -9.97 -1.56 -0.09
N ASN A 57 -10.62 -1.38 -1.24
CA ASN A 57 -11.99 -0.84 -1.27
C ASN A 57 -13.01 -1.77 -0.60
N ALA A 58 -12.85 -3.09 -0.76
CA ALA A 58 -13.71 -4.06 -0.08
C ALA A 58 -13.50 -4.02 1.45
N LEU A 59 -12.24 -3.90 1.90
CA LEU A 59 -11.91 -3.68 3.32
C LEU A 59 -12.56 -2.41 3.87
N LYS A 60 -12.42 -1.29 3.18
CA LYS A 60 -13.03 -0.01 3.57
C LYS A 60 -14.53 -0.14 3.79
N LYS A 61 -15.25 -0.69 2.80
CA LYS A 61 -16.70 -0.92 2.90
C LYS A 61 -17.06 -1.79 4.09
N ARG A 62 -16.34 -2.89 4.32
CA ARG A 62 -16.62 -3.78 5.45
C ARG A 62 -16.44 -3.10 6.81
N LEU A 63 -15.43 -2.23 6.96
CA LEU A 63 -15.21 -1.43 8.16
C LEU A 63 -16.33 -0.40 8.39
N GLU A 64 -16.95 0.12 7.33
CA GLU A 64 -18.08 1.06 7.43
C GLU A 64 -19.32 0.39 8.06
N PHE A 65 -19.67 -0.82 7.60
CA PHE A 65 -20.92 -1.49 7.94
C PHE A 65 -20.89 -2.36 9.20
N LYS A 66 -19.76 -2.96 9.56
CA LYS A 66 -19.67 -3.83 10.75
C LYS A 66 -19.19 -3.02 11.97
N LYS A 67 -19.87 -3.19 13.11
CA LYS A 67 -19.55 -2.55 14.40
C LYS A 67 -19.23 -3.59 15.47
N ASP A 68 -18.14 -4.33 15.28
CA ASP A 68 -17.70 -5.39 16.19
C ASP A 68 -16.18 -5.34 16.40
N THR A 69 -15.75 -5.35 17.66
CA THR A 69 -14.33 -5.30 18.07
C THR A 69 -13.56 -6.56 17.64
N ASN A 70 -14.20 -7.74 17.66
CA ASN A 70 -13.58 -8.98 17.16
C ASN A 70 -13.33 -8.88 15.65
N TYR A 71 -14.25 -8.22 14.93
CA TYR A 71 -14.12 -8.00 13.50
C TYR A 71 -12.98 -7.02 13.17
N LEU A 72 -12.74 -5.99 13.99
CA LEU A 72 -11.59 -5.11 13.81
C LEU A 72 -10.25 -5.88 13.87
N TYR A 73 -10.13 -6.83 14.79
CA TYR A 73 -8.92 -7.66 14.89
C TYR A 73 -8.67 -8.47 13.61
N ILE A 74 -9.71 -9.07 13.03
CA ILE A 74 -9.60 -9.77 11.75
C ILE A 74 -9.15 -8.81 10.63
N CYS A 75 -9.76 -7.62 10.57
CA CYS A 75 -9.41 -6.63 9.56
C CYS A 75 -7.98 -6.10 9.68
N ILE A 76 -7.36 -6.11 10.87
CA ILE A 76 -5.94 -5.75 11.01
C ILE A 76 -5.06 -6.71 10.23
N ASN A 77 -5.31 -8.01 10.32
CA ASN A 77 -4.54 -9.00 9.58
C ASN A 77 -4.70 -8.82 8.08
N GLU A 78 -5.93 -8.62 7.60
CA GLU A 78 -6.19 -8.36 6.18
C GLU A 78 -5.52 -7.07 5.70
N ILE A 79 -5.43 -6.03 6.53
CA ILE A 79 -4.72 -4.78 6.20
C ILE A 79 -3.21 -5.00 6.14
N LEU A 80 -2.64 -5.79 7.06
CA LEU A 80 -1.22 -6.14 7.04
C LEU A 80 -0.84 -6.94 5.78
N GLU A 81 -1.71 -7.83 5.32
CA GLU A 81 -1.55 -8.54 4.04
C GLU A 81 -1.55 -7.57 2.86
N VAL A 82 -2.49 -6.62 2.83
CA VAL A 82 -2.52 -5.56 1.80
C VAL A 82 -1.24 -4.72 1.81
N PHE A 83 -0.71 -4.36 2.99
CA PHE A 83 0.54 -3.59 3.07
C PHE A 83 1.70 -4.36 2.46
N LEU A 84 1.74 -5.68 2.68
CA LEU A 84 2.76 -6.53 2.08
C LEU A 84 2.60 -6.62 0.56
N GLU A 85 1.38 -6.77 0.05
CA GLU A 85 1.12 -6.78 -1.40
C GLU A 85 1.53 -5.47 -2.07
N VAL A 86 1.22 -4.32 -1.45
CA VAL A 86 1.63 -3.01 -1.95
C VAL A 86 3.14 -2.90 -1.98
N LYS A 87 3.81 -3.24 -0.86
CA LYS A 87 5.27 -3.23 -0.76
C LYS A 87 5.90 -4.07 -1.87
N ASN A 88 5.46 -5.31 -2.05
CA ASN A 88 6.02 -6.20 -3.06
C ASN A 88 5.87 -5.65 -4.48
N ASN A 89 4.72 -5.02 -4.78
CA ASN A 89 4.48 -4.43 -6.09
C ASN A 89 5.32 -3.15 -6.32
N GLU A 90 5.57 -2.37 -5.27
CA GLU A 90 6.48 -1.21 -5.32
C GLU A 90 7.95 -1.63 -5.43
N GLU A 91 8.37 -2.69 -4.72
CA GLU A 91 9.71 -3.29 -4.84
C GLU A 91 9.99 -3.80 -6.26
N GLU A 92 9.05 -4.54 -6.85
CA GLU A 92 9.17 -4.99 -8.24
C GLU A 92 9.33 -3.81 -9.22
N LEU A 93 8.63 -2.70 -8.98
CA LEU A 93 8.77 -1.49 -9.79
C LEU A 93 10.14 -0.84 -9.58
N ILE A 94 10.63 -0.73 -8.34
CA ILE A 94 11.96 -0.19 -8.05
C ILE A 94 13.05 -1.00 -8.77
N ASP A 95 13.02 -2.33 -8.68
CA ASP A 95 14.02 -3.20 -9.32
C ASP A 95 14.09 -2.96 -10.84
N ILE A 96 12.92 -2.80 -11.48
CA ILE A 96 12.83 -2.46 -12.90
C ILE A 96 13.46 -1.09 -13.16
N LEU A 97 13.10 -0.07 -12.37
CA LEU A 97 13.56 1.30 -12.54
C LEU A 97 15.06 1.45 -12.31
N GLU A 98 15.62 0.80 -11.29
CA GLU A 98 17.06 0.78 -11.03
C GLU A 98 17.83 0.16 -12.18
N THR A 99 17.30 -0.93 -12.76
CA THR A 99 17.86 -1.55 -13.96
C THR A 99 17.85 -0.56 -15.13
N LYS A 100 16.75 0.18 -15.33
CA LYS A 100 16.62 1.16 -16.42
C LYS A 100 17.53 2.37 -16.23
N ALA A 101 17.71 2.84 -15.00
CA ALA A 101 18.56 3.99 -14.68
C ALA A 101 20.04 3.80 -15.07
N GLN A 102 20.49 2.55 -15.19
CA GLN A 102 21.87 2.20 -15.60
C GLN A 102 22.13 2.43 -17.10
N PHE A 103 21.08 2.55 -17.92
CA PHE A 103 21.20 2.70 -19.37
C PHE A 103 21.10 4.17 -19.83
N PRO A 104 21.60 4.49 -21.03
CA PRO A 104 21.52 5.84 -21.57
C PRO A 104 20.07 6.24 -21.84
N HIS A 105 19.62 7.28 -21.15
CA HIS A 105 18.35 7.95 -21.40
C HIS A 105 18.60 9.44 -21.64
N ALA A 106 17.63 10.13 -22.25
CA ALA A 106 17.61 11.60 -22.19
C ALA A 106 17.67 12.05 -20.73
N THR A 107 18.40 13.13 -20.44
CA THR A 107 18.63 13.61 -19.07
C THR A 107 17.33 13.78 -18.27
N SER A 108 16.27 14.30 -18.91
CA SER A 108 14.95 14.44 -18.30
C SER A 108 14.32 13.10 -17.90
N THR A 109 14.40 12.09 -18.76
CA THR A 109 13.91 10.74 -18.48
C THR A 109 14.69 10.10 -17.34
N LYS A 110 16.02 10.27 -17.30
CA LYS A 110 16.84 9.76 -16.21
C LYS A 110 16.45 10.38 -14.86
N LEU A 111 16.32 11.71 -14.80
CA LEU A 111 15.87 12.41 -13.60
C LEU A 111 14.47 11.98 -13.17
N PHE A 112 13.58 11.73 -14.13
CA PHE A 112 12.24 11.21 -13.85
C PHE A 112 12.28 9.80 -13.23
N ILE A 113 13.12 8.90 -13.75
CA ILE A 113 13.32 7.56 -13.17
C ILE A 113 13.85 7.67 -11.73
N GLU A 114 14.88 8.48 -11.51
CA GLU A 114 15.47 8.70 -10.18
C GLU A 114 14.44 9.28 -9.19
N TYR A 115 13.60 10.22 -9.64
CA TYR A 115 12.50 10.75 -8.85
C TYR A 115 11.50 9.65 -8.47
N CYS A 116 11.10 8.80 -9.41
CA CYS A 116 10.18 7.68 -9.14
C CYS A 116 10.76 6.69 -8.12
N ILE A 117 12.05 6.34 -8.24
CA ILE A 117 12.74 5.47 -7.27
C ILE A 117 12.72 6.11 -5.88
N CYS A 118 13.07 7.39 -5.77
CA CYS A 118 13.06 8.11 -4.50
C CYS A 118 11.67 8.14 -3.86
N GLU A 119 10.65 8.46 -4.64
CA GLU A 119 9.26 8.53 -4.17
C GLU A 119 8.77 7.18 -3.64
N LEU A 120 9.04 6.09 -4.37
CA LEU A 120 8.69 4.73 -3.94
C LEU A 120 9.49 4.33 -2.68
N GLY A 121 10.78 4.65 -2.63
CA GLY A 121 11.63 4.37 -1.46
C GLY A 121 11.16 5.08 -0.19
N ILE A 122 10.73 6.35 -0.30
CA ILE A 122 10.15 7.10 0.82
C ILE A 122 8.86 6.43 1.30
N ARG A 123 7.99 5.99 0.39
CA ARG A 123 6.73 5.29 0.73
C ARG A 123 6.97 3.98 1.43
N MET A 124 7.91 3.16 0.95
CA MET A 124 8.28 1.90 1.62
C MET A 124 8.78 2.15 3.05
N PHE A 125 9.58 3.19 3.25
CA PHE A 125 10.04 3.59 4.59
C PHE A 125 8.89 4.02 5.50
N MET A 126 7.92 4.79 4.97
CA MET A 126 6.73 5.19 5.72
C MET A 126 5.83 3.99 6.04
N GLY A 127 5.62 3.07 5.09
CA GLY A 127 4.84 1.85 5.28
C GLY A 127 5.39 0.93 6.38
N PHE A 128 6.69 0.97 6.65
CA PHE A 128 7.27 0.28 7.81
C PHE A 128 6.71 0.81 9.15
N LYS A 129 6.50 2.12 9.27
CA LYS A 129 5.91 2.73 10.46
C LYS A 129 4.45 2.31 10.63
N ASP A 130 3.68 2.32 9.55
CA ASP A 130 2.27 1.91 9.57
C ASP A 130 2.13 0.43 9.94
N ARG A 131 2.97 -0.45 9.38
CA ARG A 131 2.99 -1.87 9.76
C ARG A 131 3.21 -2.05 11.26
N ARG A 132 4.22 -1.38 11.85
CA ARG A 132 4.49 -1.48 13.29
C ARG A 132 3.32 -0.96 14.11
N ARG A 133 2.70 0.15 13.68
CA ARG A 133 1.53 0.74 14.32
C ARG A 133 0.35 -0.25 14.34
N PHE A 134 0.06 -0.92 13.22
CA PHE A 134 -1.01 -1.92 13.13
C PHE A 134 -0.75 -3.17 13.95
N ILE A 135 0.50 -3.63 14.05
CA ILE A 135 0.87 -4.73 14.94
C ILE A 135 0.56 -4.35 16.41
N LEU A 136 0.94 -3.15 16.83
CA LEU A 136 0.63 -2.66 18.18
C LEU A 136 -0.88 -2.48 18.41
N LEU A 137 -1.61 -2.07 17.37
CA LEU A 137 -3.06 -1.96 17.37
C LEU A 137 -3.71 -3.34 17.58
N GLY A 138 -3.19 -4.36 16.90
CA GLY A 138 -3.62 -5.75 17.02
C GLY A 138 -3.45 -6.29 18.44
N TYR A 139 -2.29 -6.10 19.05
CA TYR A 139 -2.04 -6.50 20.44
C TYR A 139 -3.02 -5.83 21.42
N LYS A 140 -3.24 -4.51 21.28
CA LYS A 140 -4.20 -3.78 22.14
C LYS A 140 -5.64 -4.30 22.01
N LEU A 141 -6.05 -4.70 20.81
CA LEU A 141 -7.37 -5.29 20.59
C LEU A 141 -7.46 -6.70 21.17
N TYR A 142 -6.41 -7.50 21.00
CA TYR A 142 -6.34 -8.86 21.55
C TYR A 142 -6.49 -8.86 23.07
N ASP A 143 -5.69 -8.06 23.78
CA ASP A 143 -5.73 -7.96 25.24
C ASP A 143 -7.13 -7.56 25.74
N LYS A 144 -7.81 -6.68 25.00
CA LYS A 144 -9.17 -6.25 25.32
C LYS A 144 -10.20 -7.34 25.08
N ILE A 145 -10.05 -8.15 24.04
CA ILE A 145 -10.94 -9.28 23.75
C ILE A 145 -10.76 -10.38 24.80
N GLU A 146 -9.53 -10.68 25.23
CA GLU A 146 -9.26 -11.69 26.26
C GLU A 146 -9.67 -11.22 27.67
N GLY A 147 -9.40 -9.97 28.03
CA GLY A 147 -9.80 -9.41 29.33
C GLY A 147 -11.31 -9.21 29.50
N ILE A 148 -12.11 -9.36 28.44
CA ILE A 148 -13.59 -9.42 28.51
C ILE A 148 -14.08 -10.86 28.78
N LYS A 149 -13.25 -11.88 28.53
CA LYS A 149 -13.60 -13.30 28.72
C LYS A 149 -13.27 -13.84 30.13
N SER A 150 -12.51 -13.08 30.91
CA SER A 150 -12.15 -13.34 32.32
C SER A 150 -13.10 -12.64 33.28
#